data_AF-A0A3B8MG81-F1
#
_entry.id   AF-A0A3B8MG81-F1
#
_cell.length_a   1.000
_cell.length_b   1.000
_cell.length_c   1.000
_cell.angle_alpha   90.00
_cell.angle_beta   90.00
_cell.angle_gamma   90.00
#
_symmetry.space_group_name_H-M   'P 1'
#
loop_
_entity.id
_entity.type
_entity.pdbx_description
1 polymer ?
#
loop_
_entity_poly.entity_id
_entity_poly.type
_entity_poly.pdbx_seq_one_letter_code
_entity_poly.pdbx_strand_id
1 'polypeptide(L)'
;MLHRLLPILAIVSVGLFPPNVVAQASVERAATAYTAGDYQLALVCLSNIDGLLSVAPIFDRVRGEERERILFDLARCRYAVGDSAGARGVLCELFRNDPSQSKGEMDVGRDAALGAVLDEMRRLRRNYQQARINETSAFKAGLRSAILPGWGQSYRGRKRRGRFLLGSAGILAAVWFVADRSYKSALTTYRRTSEIDLSLPARTGSADDPNPFQERFEAAESRASAARTVGMAFAAVWAYSVLENLVLQPGRVALTIPIE
;
A
#
# COMPACT_ATOMS: atom_id res chain seq x y z
N MET A 1 61.24 -33.21 42.08
CA MET A 1 61.78 -32.92 40.74
C MET A 1 61.18 -33.97 39.80
N LEU A 2 60.07 -33.68 39.10
CA LEU A 2 59.90 -32.97 37.81
C LEU A 2 60.30 -33.82 36.58
N HIS A 3 59.39 -33.79 35.57
CA HIS A 3 59.38 -34.39 34.21
C HIS A 3 58.71 -35.78 34.10
N ARG A 4 57.43 -35.95 33.70
CA ARG A 4 56.61 -35.51 32.53
C ARG A 4 57.27 -35.78 31.16
N LEU A 5 56.64 -36.63 30.33
CA LEU A 5 56.36 -36.50 28.88
C LEU A 5 55.35 -37.61 28.47
N LEU A 6 54.04 -37.35 28.43
CA LEU A 6 53.18 -36.95 27.27
C LEU A 6 52.63 -38.13 26.43
N PRO A 7 51.31 -38.42 26.47
CA PRO A 7 50.62 -39.12 25.38
C PRO A 7 50.10 -38.11 24.34
N ILE A 8 50.22 -38.52 23.08
CA ILE A 8 49.78 -37.81 21.87
C ILE A 8 48.25 -37.63 21.92
N LEU A 9 47.81 -36.38 22.03
CA LEU A 9 46.41 -36.00 21.93
C LEU A 9 46.15 -35.58 20.48
N ALA A 10 45.58 -36.50 19.71
CA ALA A 10 45.07 -36.22 18.37
C ALA A 10 43.86 -35.30 18.51
N ILE A 11 44.08 -34.00 18.30
CA ILE A 11 43.02 -33.02 18.18
C ILE A 11 42.36 -33.25 16.82
N VAL A 12 41.19 -33.88 16.83
CA VAL A 12 40.24 -33.83 15.71
C VAL A 12 39.73 -32.40 15.65
N SER A 13 40.32 -31.60 14.77
CA SER A 13 39.85 -30.26 14.44
C SER A 13 38.55 -30.37 13.63
N VAL A 14 37.43 -30.48 14.35
CA VAL A 14 36.10 -30.18 13.80
C VAL A 14 36.11 -28.69 13.44
N GLY A 15 36.20 -28.40 12.15
CA GLY A 15 36.22 -27.03 11.61
C GLY A 15 34.97 -26.26 12.00
N LEU A 16 35.09 -25.42 13.02
CA LEU A 16 34.15 -24.35 13.36
C LEU A 16 34.30 -23.22 12.34
N PHE A 17 33.72 -23.40 11.15
CA PHE A 17 33.48 -22.26 10.27
C PHE A 17 32.34 -21.40 10.84
N PRO A 18 32.44 -20.06 10.77
CA PRO A 18 31.31 -19.20 11.15
C PRO A 18 30.09 -19.55 10.31
N PRO A 19 28.87 -19.61 10.88
CA PRO A 19 27.66 -20.02 10.17
C PRO A 19 27.40 -19.20 8.90
N ASN A 20 27.76 -17.91 8.90
CA ASN A 20 27.59 -17.01 7.76
C ASN A 20 28.48 -17.39 6.56
N VAL A 21 29.67 -17.96 6.80
CA VAL A 21 30.59 -18.38 5.71
C VAL A 21 30.07 -19.63 5.00
N VAL A 22 29.42 -20.53 5.74
CA VAL A 22 28.84 -21.78 5.19
C VAL A 22 27.58 -21.49 4.38
N ALA A 23 26.74 -20.56 4.84
CA ALA A 23 25.56 -20.11 4.11
C ALA A 23 25.97 -19.45 2.79
N GLN A 24 26.94 -18.54 2.82
CA GLN A 24 27.41 -17.82 1.63
C GLN A 24 28.01 -18.75 0.57
N ALA A 25 28.86 -19.71 0.97
CA ALA A 25 29.40 -20.71 0.04
C ALA A 25 28.32 -21.58 -0.61
N SER A 26 27.25 -21.87 0.13
CA SER A 26 26.11 -22.65 -0.39
C SER A 26 25.27 -21.83 -1.38
N VAL A 27 25.09 -20.53 -1.11
CA VAL A 27 24.40 -19.58 -2.01
C VAL A 27 25.20 -19.38 -3.31
N GLU A 28 26.52 -19.22 -3.24
CA GLU A 28 27.37 -19.07 -4.43
C GLU A 28 27.35 -20.33 -5.31
N ARG A 29 27.41 -21.52 -4.69
CA ARG A 29 27.26 -22.79 -5.41
C ARG A 29 25.88 -22.91 -6.03
N ALA A 30 24.83 -22.51 -5.32
CA ALA A 30 23.47 -22.50 -5.84
C ALA A 30 23.35 -21.55 -7.05
N ALA A 31 23.90 -20.34 -6.97
CA ALA A 31 23.90 -19.38 -8.08
C ALA A 31 24.64 -19.92 -9.31
N THR A 32 25.78 -20.57 -9.11
CA THR A 32 26.56 -21.21 -10.19
C THR A 32 25.78 -22.35 -10.84
N ALA A 33 25.18 -23.25 -10.04
CA ALA A 33 24.36 -24.34 -10.54
C ALA A 33 23.12 -23.84 -11.29
N TYR A 34 22.47 -22.80 -10.76
CA TYR A 34 21.28 -22.21 -11.36
C TYR A 34 21.59 -21.56 -12.71
N THR A 35 22.69 -20.83 -12.81
CA THR A 35 23.13 -20.20 -14.08
C THR A 35 23.57 -21.24 -15.12
N ALA A 36 24.09 -22.39 -14.67
CA ALA A 36 24.35 -23.55 -15.51
C ALA A 36 23.07 -24.32 -15.95
N GLY A 37 21.89 -23.95 -15.44
CA GLY A 37 20.63 -24.63 -15.72
C GLY A 37 20.36 -25.87 -14.87
N ASP A 38 21.23 -26.19 -13.91
CA ASP A 38 21.03 -27.28 -12.96
C ASP A 38 20.24 -26.80 -11.73
N TYR A 39 18.93 -26.62 -11.94
CA TYR A 39 18.02 -26.12 -10.91
C TYR A 39 17.87 -27.09 -9.73
N GLN A 40 18.05 -28.39 -9.95
CA GLN A 40 17.96 -29.37 -8.88
C GLN A 40 19.16 -29.29 -7.95
N LEU A 41 20.37 -29.19 -8.51
CA LEU A 41 21.56 -28.96 -7.69
C LEU A 41 21.46 -27.64 -6.92
N ALA A 42 20.99 -26.56 -7.57
CA ALA A 42 20.77 -25.29 -6.89
C ALA A 42 19.79 -25.40 -5.72
N LEU A 43 18.67 -26.13 -5.92
CA LEU A 43 17.70 -26.40 -4.87
C LEU A 43 18.29 -27.19 -3.71
N VAL A 44 19.09 -28.22 -3.99
CA VAL A 44 19.77 -29.05 -2.98
C VAL A 44 20.77 -28.21 -2.19
N CYS A 45 21.56 -27.37 -2.85
CA CYS A 45 22.52 -26.48 -2.19
C CYS A 45 21.84 -25.54 -1.17
N LEU A 46 20.69 -24.95 -1.52
CA LEU A 46 19.96 -24.08 -0.61
C LEU A 46 19.18 -24.83 0.47
N SER A 47 18.59 -25.98 0.14
CA SER A 47 17.78 -26.76 1.08
C SER A 47 18.62 -27.38 2.20
N ASN A 48 19.90 -27.64 1.92
CA ASN A 48 20.85 -28.23 2.87
C ASN A 48 21.61 -27.18 3.69
N ILE A 49 21.23 -25.91 3.63
CA ILE A 49 21.78 -24.90 4.54
C ILE A 49 21.31 -25.24 5.95
N ASP A 50 22.27 -25.55 6.82
CA ASP A 50 22.04 -25.95 8.21
C ASP A 50 21.11 -24.96 8.93
N GLY A 51 19.93 -25.44 9.32
CA GLY A 51 18.96 -24.63 10.03
C GLY A 51 18.39 -23.49 9.19
N LEU A 52 18.04 -23.73 7.92
CA LEU A 52 17.19 -22.80 7.14
C LEU A 52 15.69 -23.13 7.29
N LEU A 53 15.38 -24.41 7.48
CA LEU A 53 14.03 -24.96 7.59
C LEU A 53 13.90 -25.84 8.85
N SER A 54 14.49 -25.41 9.97
CA SER A 54 14.33 -26.18 11.21
C SER A 54 12.88 -26.09 11.73
N VAL A 55 12.49 -27.03 12.60
CA VAL A 55 11.13 -27.12 13.16
C VAL A 55 10.67 -25.82 13.84
N ALA A 56 11.61 -24.99 14.30
CA ALA A 56 11.31 -23.63 14.75
C ALA A 56 12.40 -22.65 14.30
N PRO A 57 12.04 -21.48 13.72
CA PRO A 57 13.01 -20.49 13.21
C PRO A 57 14.03 -19.98 14.24
N ILE A 58 13.78 -20.19 15.54
CA ILE A 58 14.70 -19.83 16.63
C ILE A 58 15.98 -20.67 16.57
N PHE A 59 15.91 -21.90 16.05
CA PHE A 59 17.07 -22.79 15.91
C PHE A 59 17.82 -22.62 14.60
N ASP A 60 17.34 -21.70 13.75
CA ASP A 60 17.99 -21.40 12.49
C ASP A 60 19.32 -20.67 12.75
N ARG A 61 20.39 -21.16 12.08
CA ARG A 61 21.72 -20.54 12.15
C ARG A 61 21.77 -19.25 11.35
N VAL A 62 21.06 -19.20 10.23
CA VAL A 62 20.85 -17.99 9.44
C VAL A 62 19.60 -17.27 9.96
N ARG A 63 19.71 -15.99 10.27
CA ARG A 63 18.63 -15.23 10.91
C ARG A 63 18.38 -13.89 10.23
N GLY A 64 17.18 -13.36 10.47
CA GLY A 64 16.77 -12.05 9.97
C GLY A 64 16.75 -11.99 8.44
N GLU A 65 17.21 -10.87 7.90
CA GLU A 65 17.13 -10.53 6.47
C GLU A 65 17.85 -11.56 5.57
N GLU A 66 18.97 -12.12 6.03
CA GLU A 66 19.72 -13.12 5.26
C GLU A 66 18.89 -14.39 5.04
N ARG A 67 18.18 -14.85 6.08
CA ARG A 67 17.29 -16.01 5.98
C ARG A 67 16.17 -15.74 4.98
N GLU A 68 15.58 -14.55 5.04
CA GLU A 68 14.48 -14.15 4.16
C GLU A 68 14.92 -14.11 2.69
N ARG A 69 16.13 -13.60 2.42
CA ARG A 69 16.73 -13.62 1.08
C ARG A 69 16.99 -15.04 0.58
N ILE A 70 17.50 -15.93 1.44
CA ILE A 70 17.72 -17.33 1.06
C ILE A 70 16.39 -18.06 0.82
N LEU A 71 15.35 -17.81 1.63
CA LEU A 71 14.02 -18.38 1.38
C LEU A 71 13.41 -17.90 0.06
N PHE A 72 13.65 -16.63 -0.30
CA PHE A 72 13.24 -16.09 -1.60
C PHE A 72 13.89 -16.88 -2.76
N ASP A 73 15.20 -17.11 -2.68
CA ASP A 73 15.93 -17.90 -3.68
C ASP A 73 15.53 -19.37 -3.69
N LEU A 74 15.28 -19.95 -2.52
CA LEU A 74 14.80 -21.32 -2.40
C LEU A 74 13.46 -21.50 -3.12
N ALA A 75 12.53 -20.55 -2.95
CA ALA A 75 11.27 -20.55 -3.66
C ALA A 75 11.47 -20.41 -5.18
N ARG A 76 12.43 -19.57 -5.61
CA ARG A 76 12.80 -19.41 -7.02
C ARG A 76 13.35 -20.71 -7.62
N CYS A 77 14.22 -21.42 -6.93
CA CYS A 77 14.74 -22.73 -7.33
C CYS A 77 13.60 -23.76 -7.45
N ARG A 78 12.67 -23.79 -6.49
CA ARG A 78 11.51 -24.70 -6.56
C ARG A 78 10.61 -24.41 -7.76
N TYR A 79 10.35 -23.14 -8.08
CA TYR A 79 9.62 -22.81 -9.31
C TYR A 79 10.36 -23.21 -10.58
N ALA A 80 11.69 -23.05 -10.62
CA ALA A 80 12.50 -23.44 -11.78
C ALA A 80 12.50 -24.97 -12.00
N VAL A 81 12.44 -25.75 -10.92
CA VAL A 81 12.28 -27.22 -10.96
C VAL A 81 10.84 -27.67 -11.27
N GLY A 82 9.86 -26.76 -11.21
CA GLY A 82 8.44 -27.07 -11.41
C GLY A 82 7.66 -27.42 -10.14
N ASP A 83 8.30 -27.41 -8.97
CA ASP A 83 7.67 -27.62 -7.67
C ASP A 83 6.96 -26.35 -7.17
N SER A 84 5.83 -26.04 -7.81
CA SER A 84 5.01 -24.87 -7.45
C SER A 84 4.39 -24.98 -6.05
N ALA A 85 4.07 -26.19 -5.58
CA ALA A 85 3.44 -26.42 -4.29
C ALA A 85 4.43 -26.17 -3.14
N GLY A 86 5.65 -26.71 -3.24
CA GLY A 86 6.71 -26.45 -2.29
C GLY A 86 7.16 -24.99 -2.31
N ALA A 87 7.25 -24.37 -3.49
CA ALA A 87 7.57 -22.94 -3.61
C ALA A 87 6.58 -22.07 -2.83
N ARG A 88 5.27 -22.36 -2.94
CA ARG A 88 4.24 -21.65 -2.15
C ARG A 88 4.41 -21.84 -0.65
N GLY A 89 4.76 -23.05 -0.20
CA GLY A 89 5.04 -23.31 1.21
C GLY A 89 6.18 -22.42 1.74
N VAL A 90 7.29 -22.34 1.00
CA VAL A 90 8.43 -21.47 1.35
C VAL A 90 8.02 -20.00 1.33
N LEU A 91 7.24 -19.56 0.34
CA LEU A 91 6.80 -18.16 0.25
C LEU A 91 5.82 -17.77 1.35
N CYS A 92 4.97 -18.68 1.82
CA CYS A 92 4.13 -18.42 2.98
C CYS A 92 4.97 -18.18 4.25
N GLU A 93 6.03 -18.97 4.44
CA GLU A 93 6.95 -18.82 5.56
C GLU A 93 7.78 -17.53 5.43
N LEU A 94 8.28 -17.21 4.23
CA LEU A 94 8.94 -15.94 3.95
C LEU A 94 8.01 -14.76 4.27
N PHE A 95 6.79 -14.78 3.72
CA PHE A 95 5.81 -13.71 3.86
C PHE A 95 5.39 -13.48 5.32
N ARG A 96 5.36 -14.54 6.13
CA ARG A 96 5.08 -14.45 7.57
C ARG A 96 6.16 -13.67 8.32
N ASN A 97 7.42 -13.79 7.89
CA ASN A 97 8.57 -13.16 8.52
C ASN A 97 8.79 -11.73 7.99
N ASP A 98 8.95 -11.57 6.67
CA ASP A 98 8.97 -10.26 6.01
C ASP A 98 8.09 -10.24 4.74
N PRO A 99 6.93 -9.56 4.78
CA PRO A 99 6.08 -9.39 3.61
C PRO A 99 6.65 -8.41 2.59
N SER A 100 7.68 -7.64 2.93
CA SER A 100 8.30 -6.61 2.08
C SER A 100 9.37 -7.16 1.15
N GLN A 101 9.96 -8.31 1.49
CA GLN A 101 11.03 -8.95 0.76
C GLN A 101 10.69 -9.17 -0.73
N SER A 102 11.64 -8.82 -1.59
CA SER A 102 11.48 -8.85 -3.04
C SER A 102 12.74 -9.24 -3.81
N LYS A 103 13.79 -9.62 -3.10
CA LYS A 103 15.09 -10.00 -3.67
C LYS A 103 15.63 -11.23 -2.95
N GLY A 104 16.43 -12.02 -3.65
CA GLY A 104 17.27 -13.05 -3.05
C GLY A 104 18.70 -12.58 -2.82
N GLU A 105 19.51 -13.50 -2.30
CA GLU A 105 20.96 -13.38 -2.13
C GLU A 105 21.73 -13.88 -3.36
N MET A 106 21.17 -14.84 -4.11
CA MET A 106 21.77 -15.35 -5.35
C MET A 106 21.89 -14.26 -6.42
N ASP A 107 23.10 -14.08 -6.95
CA ASP A 107 23.36 -13.18 -8.08
C ASP A 107 23.00 -13.85 -9.41
N VAL A 108 21.71 -13.84 -9.74
CA VAL A 108 21.18 -14.44 -10.98
C VAL A 108 20.23 -13.47 -11.68
N GLY A 109 20.41 -13.32 -13.00
CA GLY A 109 19.59 -12.47 -13.89
C GLY A 109 18.09 -12.81 -13.86
N ARG A 110 17.23 -11.98 -14.45
CA ARG A 110 15.77 -12.19 -14.39
C ARG A 110 15.31 -13.36 -15.26
N ASP A 111 14.36 -14.15 -14.77
CA ASP A 111 13.76 -15.28 -15.47
C ASP A 111 12.27 -15.48 -15.13
N ALA A 112 11.66 -16.51 -15.72
CA ALA A 112 10.26 -16.88 -15.48
C ALA A 112 9.99 -17.32 -14.02
N ALA A 113 10.95 -17.97 -13.37
CA ALA A 113 10.81 -18.42 -11.98
C ALA A 113 10.76 -17.24 -11.00
N LEU A 114 11.58 -16.21 -11.21
CA LEU A 114 11.52 -14.95 -10.48
C LEU A 114 10.15 -14.27 -10.68
N GLY A 115 9.63 -14.28 -11.92
CA GLY A 115 8.29 -13.79 -12.22
C GLY A 115 7.22 -14.50 -11.38
N ALA A 116 7.27 -15.84 -11.32
CA ALA A 116 6.34 -16.65 -10.53
C ALA A 116 6.44 -16.36 -9.01
N VAL A 117 7.65 -16.19 -8.48
CA VAL A 117 7.86 -15.80 -7.08
C VAL A 117 7.20 -14.45 -6.78
N LEU A 118 7.48 -13.44 -7.60
CA LEU A 118 6.93 -12.09 -7.40
C LEU A 118 5.41 -12.04 -7.57
N ASP A 119 4.85 -12.85 -8.47
CA ASP A 119 3.41 -12.98 -8.64
C ASP A 119 2.73 -13.62 -7.42
N GLU A 120 3.33 -14.67 -6.87
CA GLU A 120 2.80 -15.35 -5.69
C GLU A 120 2.92 -14.45 -4.44
N MET A 121 4.04 -13.74 -4.27
CA MET A 121 4.18 -12.72 -3.22
C MET A 121 3.13 -11.61 -3.35
N ARG A 122 2.81 -11.18 -4.58
CA ARG A 122 1.70 -10.24 -4.83
C ARG A 122 0.33 -10.83 -4.48
N ARG A 123 0.10 -12.13 -4.70
CA ARG A 123 -1.13 -12.83 -4.29
C ARG A 123 -1.24 -12.92 -2.77
N LEU A 124 -0.18 -13.32 -2.07
CA LEU A 124 -0.14 -13.38 -0.60
C LEU A 124 -0.44 -12.01 0.02
N ARG A 125 0.18 -10.94 -0.50
CA ARG A 125 -0.12 -9.55 -0.08
C ARG A 125 -1.61 -9.20 -0.24
N ARG A 126 -2.21 -9.55 -1.37
CA ARG A 126 -3.64 -9.28 -1.63
C ARG A 126 -4.54 -10.08 -0.68
N ASN A 127 -4.27 -11.37 -0.49
CA ASN A 127 -5.03 -12.23 0.40
C ASN A 127 -4.97 -11.74 1.86
N TYR A 128 -3.78 -11.36 2.33
CA TYR A 128 -3.60 -10.79 3.66
C TYR A 128 -4.37 -9.47 3.83
N GLN A 129 -4.27 -8.56 2.85
CA GLN A 129 -5.03 -7.31 2.88
C GLN A 129 -6.54 -7.59 2.90
N GLN A 130 -7.00 -8.57 2.13
CA GLN A 130 -8.41 -8.93 2.06
C GLN A 130 -8.91 -9.53 3.37
N ALA A 131 -8.14 -10.41 4.00
CA ALA A 131 -8.46 -10.97 5.31
C ALA A 131 -8.64 -9.88 6.35
N ARG A 132 -7.71 -8.92 6.42
CA ARG A 132 -7.81 -7.75 7.31
C ARG A 132 -9.04 -6.86 7.02
N ILE A 133 -9.41 -6.72 5.75
CA ILE A 133 -10.61 -5.99 5.34
C ILE A 133 -11.88 -6.75 5.77
N ASN A 134 -11.85 -8.08 5.79
CA ASN A 134 -12.96 -8.94 6.20
C ASN A 134 -13.12 -9.02 7.73
N GLU A 135 -12.02 -8.91 8.48
CA GLU A 135 -12.04 -8.80 9.96
C GLU A 135 -12.73 -7.53 10.45
N THR A 136 -12.78 -6.48 9.61
CA THR A 136 -13.33 -5.17 9.98
C THR A 136 -14.76 -4.98 9.48
N SER A 137 -15.64 -4.52 10.37
CA SER A 137 -17.05 -4.29 10.02
C SER A 137 -17.20 -3.11 9.04
N ALA A 138 -17.83 -3.38 7.90
CA ALA A 138 -18.19 -2.40 6.87
C ALA A 138 -19.06 -1.27 7.43
N PHE A 139 -20.06 -1.60 8.25
CA PHE A 139 -20.93 -0.62 8.89
C PHE A 139 -20.15 0.32 9.82
N LYS A 140 -19.30 -0.24 10.68
CA LYS A 140 -18.43 0.54 11.57
C LYS A 140 -17.44 1.43 10.80
N ALA A 141 -17.01 1.01 9.61
CA ALA A 141 -16.17 1.81 8.73
C ALA A 141 -16.95 2.94 8.04
N GLY A 142 -18.18 2.66 7.58
CA GLY A 142 -19.09 3.67 7.02
C GLY A 142 -19.42 4.77 8.01
N LEU A 143 -19.77 4.41 9.25
CA LEU A 143 -20.08 5.38 10.30
C LEU A 143 -18.88 6.30 10.62
N ARG A 144 -17.67 5.74 10.70
CA ARG A 144 -16.45 6.56 10.86
C ARG A 144 -16.22 7.52 9.69
N SER A 145 -16.51 7.07 8.48
CA SER A 145 -16.36 7.88 7.27
C SER A 145 -17.40 8.99 7.16
N ALA A 146 -18.57 8.81 7.79
CA ALA A 146 -19.57 9.86 7.90
C ALA A 146 -19.10 10.98 8.85
N ILE A 147 -18.39 10.63 9.93
CA ILE A 147 -17.80 11.67 10.81
C ILE A 147 -16.66 12.39 10.08
N LEU A 148 -15.76 11.63 9.48
CA LEU A 148 -14.57 12.17 8.82
C LEU A 148 -14.27 11.39 7.52
N PRO A 149 -14.33 12.04 6.34
CA PRO A 149 -14.02 11.39 5.07
C PRO A 149 -12.66 10.69 5.09
N GLY A 150 -12.61 9.44 4.62
CA GLY A 150 -11.40 8.63 4.61
C GLY A 150 -11.08 7.87 5.92
N TRP A 151 -11.79 8.14 7.03
CA TRP A 151 -11.51 7.48 8.31
C TRP A 151 -11.83 5.98 8.28
N GLY A 152 -12.96 5.58 7.67
CA GLY A 152 -13.30 4.16 7.52
C GLY A 152 -12.30 3.40 6.65
N GLN A 153 -11.78 4.03 5.60
CA GLN A 153 -10.74 3.45 4.75
C GLN A 153 -9.46 3.22 5.56
N SER A 154 -9.07 4.18 6.39
CA SER A 154 -7.92 4.02 7.31
C SER A 154 -8.14 2.91 8.33
N TYR A 155 -9.36 2.81 8.90
CA TYR A 155 -9.75 1.75 9.84
C TYR A 155 -9.63 0.35 9.22
N ARG A 156 -10.03 0.19 7.95
CA ARG A 156 -9.90 -1.08 7.20
C ARG A 156 -8.48 -1.34 6.66
N GLY A 157 -7.47 -0.61 7.13
CA GLY A 157 -6.07 -0.77 6.72
C GLY A 157 -5.69 -0.08 5.41
N ARG A 158 -6.62 0.57 4.70
CA ARG A 158 -6.39 1.28 3.43
C ARG A 158 -5.93 2.72 3.69
N LYS A 159 -4.81 2.87 4.42
CA LYS A 159 -4.28 4.17 4.90
C LYS A 159 -4.03 5.20 3.79
N ARG A 160 -3.50 4.79 2.63
CA ARG A 160 -3.24 5.71 1.49
C ARG A 160 -4.54 6.29 0.94
N ARG A 161 -5.55 5.43 0.72
CA ARG A 161 -6.86 5.85 0.21
C ARG A 161 -7.61 6.70 1.22
N GLY A 162 -7.53 6.37 2.51
CA GLY A 162 -8.06 7.20 3.58
C GLY A 162 -7.44 8.59 3.64
N ARG A 163 -6.11 8.69 3.53
CA ARG A 163 -5.41 9.99 3.48
C ARG A 163 -5.78 10.81 2.24
N PHE A 164 -5.90 10.17 1.08
CA PHE A 164 -6.33 10.85 -0.13
C PHE A 164 -7.72 11.46 0.05
N LEU A 165 -8.72 10.66 0.45
CA LEU A 165 -10.10 11.15 0.65
C LEU A 165 -10.18 12.25 1.70
N LEU A 166 -9.47 12.09 2.82
CA LEU A 166 -9.40 13.12 3.86
C LEU A 166 -8.79 14.42 3.32
N GLY A 167 -7.68 14.33 2.58
CA GLY A 167 -7.02 15.48 1.97
C GLY A 167 -7.90 16.18 0.94
N SER A 168 -8.54 15.42 0.05
CA SER A 168 -9.49 15.94 -0.94
C SER A 168 -10.65 16.66 -0.28
N ALA A 169 -11.26 16.04 0.73
CA ALA A 169 -12.36 16.63 1.49
C ALA A 169 -11.92 17.91 2.21
N GLY A 170 -10.73 17.92 2.82
CA GLY A 170 -10.18 19.10 3.49
C GLY A 170 -9.94 20.27 2.54
N ILE A 171 -9.35 20.02 1.37
CA ILE A 171 -9.13 21.05 0.35
C ILE A 171 -10.48 21.60 -0.15
N LEU A 172 -11.43 20.73 -0.49
CA LEU A 172 -12.75 21.15 -0.97
C LEU A 172 -13.52 21.93 0.09
N ALA A 173 -13.44 21.54 1.37
CA ALA A 173 -14.04 22.28 2.47
C ALA A 173 -13.44 23.68 2.61
N ALA A 174 -12.12 23.82 2.49
CA ALA A 174 -11.44 25.12 2.54
C ALA A 174 -11.83 26.02 1.36
N VAL A 175 -11.82 25.50 0.14
CA VAL A 175 -12.23 26.24 -1.06
C VAL A 175 -13.70 26.64 -0.97
N TRP A 176 -14.57 25.74 -0.51
CA TRP A 176 -15.98 26.01 -0.31
C TRP A 176 -16.20 27.14 0.71
N PHE A 177 -15.47 27.12 1.83
CA PHE A 177 -15.56 28.15 2.86
C PHE A 177 -15.17 29.54 2.33
N VAL A 178 -14.11 29.62 1.52
CA VAL A 178 -13.70 30.88 0.89
C VAL A 178 -14.76 31.36 -0.11
N ALA A 179 -15.30 30.44 -0.93
CA ALA A 179 -16.35 30.76 -1.89
C ALA A 179 -17.64 31.23 -1.20
N ASP A 180 -18.06 30.57 -0.12
CA ASP A 180 -19.24 30.96 0.68
C ASP A 180 -19.05 32.34 1.32
N ARG A 181 -17.86 32.64 1.86
CA ARG A 181 -17.56 33.97 2.41
C ARG A 181 -17.60 35.05 1.33
N SER A 182 -17.06 34.76 0.15
CA SER A 182 -17.10 35.66 -1.01
C SER A 182 -18.54 35.92 -1.46
N TYR A 183 -19.35 34.86 -1.56
CA TYR A 183 -20.78 34.95 -1.87
C TYR A 183 -21.53 35.80 -0.84
N LYS A 184 -21.35 35.53 0.46
CA LYS A 184 -21.99 36.32 1.53
C LYS A 184 -21.61 37.80 1.45
N SER A 185 -20.35 38.12 1.17
CA SER A 185 -19.90 39.50 0.99
C SER A 185 -20.51 40.17 -0.25
N ALA A 186 -20.70 39.45 -1.35
CA ALA A 186 -21.34 39.99 -2.54
C ALA A 186 -22.84 40.20 -2.32
N LEU A 187 -23.48 39.26 -1.63
CA LEU A 187 -24.89 39.31 -1.27
C LEU A 187 -25.19 40.50 -0.34
N THR A 188 -24.32 40.79 0.64
CA THR A 188 -24.49 41.97 1.51
C THR A 188 -24.36 43.27 0.73
N THR A 189 -23.40 43.37 -0.20
CA THR A 189 -23.25 44.53 -1.09
C THR A 189 -24.49 44.73 -1.98
N TYR A 190 -24.99 43.65 -2.57
CA TYR A 190 -26.23 43.67 -3.36
C TYR A 190 -27.43 44.14 -2.51
N ARG A 191 -27.63 43.57 -1.32
CA ARG A 191 -28.73 43.96 -0.41
C ARG A 191 -28.66 45.41 0.06
N ARG A 192 -27.46 45.94 0.33
CA ARG A 192 -27.28 47.37 0.64
C ARG A 192 -27.63 48.27 -0.55
N THR A 193 -27.46 47.78 -1.78
CA THR A 193 -27.78 48.54 -3.00
C THR A 193 -29.29 48.72 -3.14
N SER A 194 -30.09 47.70 -2.84
CA SER A 194 -31.55 47.85 -2.83
C SER A 194 -32.05 48.89 -1.81
N GLU A 195 -31.42 49.03 -0.64
CA GLU A 195 -31.82 50.02 0.36
C GLU A 195 -31.46 51.46 -0.04
N ILE A 196 -30.33 51.66 -0.72
CA ILE A 196 -29.84 52.98 -1.13
C ILE A 196 -30.52 53.43 -2.45
N ASP A 197 -30.66 52.55 -3.43
CA ASP A 197 -31.19 52.91 -4.76
C ASP A 197 -32.71 53.03 -4.80
N LEU A 198 -33.46 52.41 -3.87
CA LEU A 198 -34.91 52.65 -3.70
C LEU A 198 -35.22 54.08 -3.23
N SER A 199 -34.21 54.82 -2.74
CA SER A 199 -34.36 56.19 -2.23
C SER A 199 -33.96 57.28 -3.22
N LEU A 200 -33.47 56.93 -4.41
CA LEU A 200 -33.10 57.88 -5.45
C LEU A 200 -34.29 58.17 -6.39
N PRO A 201 -34.66 59.45 -6.62
CA PRO A 201 -35.68 59.80 -7.61
C PRO A 201 -35.24 59.29 -8.98
N ALA A 202 -36.19 58.63 -9.67
CA ALA A 202 -36.06 57.97 -10.97
C ALA A 202 -34.84 58.38 -11.81
N ARG A 203 -33.95 57.41 -11.99
CA ARG A 203 -32.67 57.50 -12.67
C ARG A 203 -32.84 57.98 -14.12
N THR A 204 -32.43 59.22 -14.40
CA THR A 204 -32.33 59.82 -15.73
C THR A 204 -31.00 59.45 -16.40
N GLY A 205 -30.75 58.16 -16.66
CA GLY A 205 -29.54 57.65 -17.32
C GLY A 205 -29.84 57.08 -18.70
N SER A 206 -28.95 57.34 -19.68
CA SER A 206 -29.09 56.83 -21.05
C SER A 206 -28.93 55.30 -21.14
N ALA A 207 -29.30 54.69 -22.27
CA ALA A 207 -29.24 53.24 -22.48
C ALA A 207 -27.84 52.60 -22.29
N ASP A 208 -26.77 53.40 -22.28
CA ASP A 208 -25.38 52.97 -22.09
C ASP A 208 -24.83 53.17 -20.66
N ASP A 209 -25.66 53.64 -19.71
CA ASP A 209 -25.20 53.88 -18.34
C ASP A 209 -25.18 52.55 -17.54
N PRO A 210 -24.02 52.07 -17.04
CA PRO A 210 -23.92 50.76 -16.41
C PRO A 210 -24.85 50.69 -15.20
N ASN A 211 -25.69 49.65 -15.15
CA ASN A 211 -26.60 49.43 -14.04
C ASN A 211 -25.86 48.73 -12.88
N PRO A 212 -25.44 49.45 -11.82
CA PRO A 212 -24.71 48.90 -10.68
C PRO A 212 -25.54 47.84 -9.93
N PHE A 213 -26.87 47.86 -10.07
CA PHE A 213 -27.72 46.82 -9.52
C PHE A 213 -27.50 45.49 -10.25
N GLN A 214 -27.48 45.53 -11.58
CA GLN A 214 -27.28 44.34 -12.42
C GLN A 214 -25.87 43.78 -12.26
N GLU A 215 -24.84 44.63 -12.30
CA GLU A 215 -23.45 44.20 -12.08
C GLU A 215 -23.26 43.53 -10.70
N ARG A 216 -23.87 44.11 -9.64
CA ARG A 216 -23.80 43.54 -8.28
C ARG A 216 -24.61 42.26 -8.14
N PHE A 217 -25.74 42.14 -8.84
CA PHE A 217 -26.53 40.91 -8.89
C PHE A 217 -25.75 39.79 -9.58
N GLU A 218 -25.20 40.03 -10.77
CA GLU A 218 -24.36 39.07 -11.51
C GLU A 218 -23.12 38.65 -10.68
N ALA A 219 -22.52 39.60 -9.95
CA ALA A 219 -21.39 39.32 -9.07
C ALA A 219 -21.78 38.51 -7.81
N ALA A 220 -23.03 38.57 -7.35
CA ALA A 220 -23.54 37.72 -6.28
C ALA A 220 -23.91 36.33 -6.81
N GLU A 221 -24.54 36.25 -7.98
CA GLU A 221 -24.96 35.01 -8.62
C GLU A 221 -23.76 34.15 -9.06
N SER A 222 -22.76 34.73 -9.69
CA SER A 222 -21.52 34.04 -10.07
C SER A 222 -20.81 33.41 -8.87
N ARG A 223 -20.69 34.16 -7.76
CA ARG A 223 -20.10 33.65 -6.51
C ARG A 223 -20.97 32.60 -5.83
N ALA A 224 -22.29 32.72 -5.92
CA ALA A 224 -23.22 31.69 -5.46
C ALA A 224 -23.04 30.38 -6.24
N SER A 225 -22.93 30.49 -7.57
CA SER A 225 -22.68 29.34 -8.46
C SER A 225 -21.35 28.67 -8.15
N ALA A 226 -20.28 29.45 -7.93
CA ALA A 226 -18.99 28.91 -7.50
C ALA A 226 -19.09 28.18 -6.16
N ALA A 227 -19.71 28.78 -5.15
CA ALA A 227 -19.91 28.15 -3.83
C ALA A 227 -20.75 26.86 -3.92
N ARG A 228 -21.82 26.85 -4.72
CA ARG A 228 -22.65 25.66 -4.95
C ARG A 228 -21.87 24.54 -5.63
N THR A 229 -21.13 24.87 -6.69
CA THR A 229 -20.34 23.89 -7.45
C THR A 229 -19.30 23.20 -6.55
N VAL A 230 -18.54 23.97 -5.77
CA VAL A 230 -17.55 23.42 -4.85
C VAL A 230 -18.22 22.67 -3.69
N GLY A 231 -19.35 23.16 -3.18
CA GLY A 231 -20.13 22.50 -2.14
C GLY A 231 -20.66 21.14 -2.59
N MET A 232 -21.15 21.03 -3.83
CA MET A 232 -21.57 19.76 -4.43
C MET A 232 -20.40 18.80 -4.61
N ALA A 233 -19.24 19.29 -5.07
CA ALA A 233 -18.04 18.47 -5.18
C ALA A 233 -17.58 17.93 -3.81
N PHE A 234 -17.60 18.77 -2.78
CA PHE A 234 -17.32 18.36 -1.40
C PHE A 234 -18.30 17.29 -0.92
N ALA A 235 -19.61 17.53 -1.09
CA ALA A 235 -20.65 16.57 -0.72
C ALA A 235 -20.52 15.24 -1.47
N ALA A 236 -20.15 15.27 -2.75
CA ALA A 236 -19.91 14.07 -3.55
C ALA A 236 -18.73 13.25 -3.03
N VAL A 237 -17.60 13.89 -2.69
CA VAL A 237 -16.44 13.21 -2.09
C VAL A 237 -16.79 12.62 -0.72
N TRP A 238 -17.56 13.36 0.09
CA TRP A 238 -18.03 12.91 1.39
C TRP A 238 -18.95 11.68 1.27
N ALA A 239 -19.96 11.76 0.40
CA ALA A 239 -20.89 10.67 0.15
C ALA A 239 -20.18 9.43 -0.42
N TYR A 240 -19.26 9.63 -1.37
CA TYR A 240 -18.43 8.57 -1.92
C TYR A 240 -17.62 7.86 -0.83
N SER A 241 -16.98 8.61 0.07
CA SER A 241 -16.21 8.05 1.19
C SER A 241 -17.05 7.14 2.09
N VAL A 242 -18.32 7.49 2.33
CA VAL A 242 -19.26 6.67 3.11
C VAL A 242 -19.71 5.45 2.33
N LEU A 243 -20.17 5.64 1.10
CA LEU A 243 -20.68 4.57 0.22
C LEU A 243 -19.61 3.52 -0.09
N GLU A 244 -18.35 3.93 -0.21
CA GLU A 244 -17.24 3.01 -0.45
C GLU A 244 -17.03 2.01 0.70
N ASN A 245 -17.46 2.33 1.92
CA ASN A 245 -17.35 1.40 3.04
C ASN A 245 -18.61 0.55 3.23
N LEU A 246 -19.78 1.06 2.86
CA LEU A 246 -21.08 0.40 3.04
C LEU A 246 -21.48 -0.51 1.87
N VAL A 247 -21.36 0.00 0.64
CA VAL A 247 -21.92 -0.63 -0.57
C VAL A 247 -20.83 -1.37 -1.33
N LEU A 248 -19.72 -0.68 -1.63
CA LEU A 248 -18.57 -1.27 -2.30
C LEU A 248 -17.75 -2.04 -1.26
N GLN A 249 -18.23 -3.18 -0.77
CA GLN A 249 -17.43 -4.07 0.06
C GLN A 249 -16.25 -4.58 -0.79
N PRO A 250 -15.05 -3.98 -0.70
CA PRO A 250 -13.94 -4.36 -1.57
C PRO A 250 -13.46 -5.71 -1.02
N GLY A 251 -13.84 -6.79 -1.69
CA GLY A 251 -13.68 -8.15 -1.18
C GLY A 251 -14.80 -9.14 -1.45
N ARG A 252 -16.03 -8.67 -1.68
CA ARG A 252 -17.15 -9.55 -2.07
C ARG A 252 -17.48 -9.49 -3.55
N VAL A 253 -17.18 -8.38 -4.21
CA VAL A 253 -17.34 -8.25 -5.66
C VAL A 253 -16.00 -8.62 -6.32
N ALA A 254 -15.72 -9.92 -6.39
CA ALA A 254 -14.80 -10.42 -7.40
C ALA A 254 -15.57 -10.38 -8.72
N LEU A 255 -15.38 -9.32 -9.51
CA LEU A 255 -15.74 -9.37 -10.93
C LEU A 255 -14.81 -10.40 -11.58
N THR A 256 -15.24 -11.66 -11.59
CA THR A 256 -14.70 -12.67 -12.50
C THR A 256 -15.10 -12.24 -13.90
N ILE A 257 -14.23 -11.50 -14.56
CA ILE A 257 -14.34 -11.29 -16.00
C ILE A 257 -13.74 -12.54 -16.62
N PRO A 258 -14.54 -13.46 -17.21
CA PRO A 258 -13.97 -14.52 -18.03
C PRO A 258 -13.26 -13.82 -19.18
N ILE A 259 -11.95 -14.05 -19.28
CA ILE A 259 -11.22 -13.75 -20.50
C ILE A 259 -11.40 -15.02 -21.34
N GLU A 260 -12.36 -14.98 -22.25
CA GLU A 260 -12.44 -15.92 -23.37
C GLU A 260 -11.43 -15.53 -24.46
#